data_AF-A0A0N4VPN5-F1
#
_entry.id   AF-A0A0N4VPN5-F1
#
_cell.length_a   1.000
_cell.length_b   1.000
_cell.length_c   1.000
_cell.angle_alpha   90.00
_cell.angle_beta   90.00
_cell.angle_gamma   90.00
#
_symmetry.space_group_name_H-M   'P 1'
#
loop_
_entity.id
_entity.type
_entity.pdbx_description
1 polymer ?
#
loop_
_entity_poly.entity_id
_entity_poly.type
_entity_poly.pdbx_seq_one_letter_code
_entity_poly.pdbx_strand_id
1 'polypeptide(L)'
;MVNVELLKKHAAQYKLTKDTAGEFHKQLFKLHKDVAEHYNAEDIDPDAIPKSHKFIMLGMSELQFYFRLPEAFGEERRWRSALSSFKEQYEDVGVPLKDFEVSFLSFI
;
A
#
# COMPACT_ATOMS: atom_id res chain seq x y z
N MET A 1 -7.11 -5.03 20.96
CA MET A 1 -6.02 -4.01 20.99
C MET A 1 -4.98 -4.42 19.96
N VAL A 2 -4.54 -3.51 19.10
CA VAL A 2 -3.56 -3.82 18.03
C VAL A 2 -2.17 -4.02 18.65
N ASN A 3 -1.47 -5.10 18.27
CA ASN A 3 -0.11 -5.38 18.74
C ASN A 3 0.92 -4.66 17.84
N VAL A 4 1.20 -3.40 18.19
CA VAL A 4 2.07 -2.51 17.41
C VAL A 4 3.51 -3.04 17.32
N GLU A 5 4.02 -3.65 18.39
CA GLU A 5 5.38 -4.22 18.41
C GLU A 5 5.52 -5.39 17.43
N LEU A 6 4.47 -6.18 17.27
CA LEU A 6 4.43 -7.24 16.25
C LEU A 6 4.40 -6.64 14.83
N LEU A 7 3.59 -5.59 14.60
CA LEU A 7 3.53 -4.91 13.31
C LEU A 7 4.87 -4.26 12.93
N LYS A 8 5.55 -3.62 13.88
CA LYS A 8 6.91 -3.07 13.68
C LYS A 8 7.90 -4.16 13.28
N LYS A 9 7.85 -5.32 13.95
CA LYS A 9 8.72 -6.47 13.61
C LYS A 9 8.43 -7.00 12.20
N HIS A 10 7.16 -7.12 11.82
CA HIS A 10 6.81 -7.54 10.47
C HIS A 10 7.24 -6.53 9.41
N ALA A 11 6.99 -5.24 9.63
CA ALA A 11 7.44 -4.17 8.74
C ALA A 11 8.98 -4.15 8.60
N ALA A 12 9.71 -4.34 9.70
CA ALA A 12 11.18 -4.39 9.69
C ALA A 12 11.76 -5.61 8.95
N GLN A 13 11.01 -6.71 8.89
CA GLN A 13 11.40 -7.92 8.13
C GLN A 13 11.04 -7.81 6.65
N TYR A 14 10.13 -6.90 6.29
CA TYR A 14 9.74 -6.69 4.90
C TYR A 14 10.85 -5.96 4.15
N LYS A 15 11.49 -6.66 3.20
CA LYS A 15 12.53 -6.07 2.37
C LYS A 15 11.89 -5.35 1.19
N LEU A 16 11.89 -4.01 1.22
CA LEU A 16 11.41 -3.21 0.09
C LEU A 16 12.35 -3.33 -1.11
N THR A 17 11.97 -4.15 -2.08
CA THR A 17 12.64 -4.31 -3.38
C THR A 17 11.66 -4.05 -4.52
N LYS A 18 12.19 -3.86 -5.73
CA LYS A 18 11.37 -3.75 -6.96
C LYS A 18 10.41 -4.93 -7.12
N ASP A 19 10.90 -6.14 -6.84
CA ASP A 19 10.10 -7.37 -6.95
C ASP A 19 8.92 -7.35 -5.97
N THR A 20 9.18 -7.02 -4.69
CA THR A 20 8.13 -6.96 -3.68
C THR A 20 7.14 -5.82 -3.92
N ALA A 21 7.59 -4.70 -4.51
CA ALA A 21 6.74 -3.56 -4.85
C ALA A 21 5.81 -3.86 -6.04
N GLY A 22 6.30 -4.56 -7.05
CA GLY A 22 5.49 -5.01 -8.17
C GLY A 22 4.49 -6.09 -7.76
N GLU A 23 4.92 -7.03 -6.91
CA GLU A 23 4.07 -8.12 -6.43
C GLU A 23 2.93 -7.63 -5.52
N PHE A 24 3.14 -6.55 -4.76
CA PHE A 24 2.11 -5.91 -3.95
C PHE A 24 0.84 -5.57 -4.76
N HIS A 25 0.98 -4.88 -5.89
CA HIS A 25 -0.18 -4.50 -6.72
C HIS A 25 -0.86 -5.72 -7.35
N LYS A 26 -0.08 -6.74 -7.74
CA LYS A 26 -0.65 -8.00 -8.25
C LYS A 26 -1.54 -8.66 -7.20
N GLN A 27 -1.10 -8.69 -5.94
CA GLN A 27 -1.89 -9.23 -4.84
C GLN A 27 -3.11 -8.35 -4.57
N LEU A 28 -2.92 -7.03 -4.45
CA LEU A 28 -3.99 -6.08 -4.21
C LEU A 28 -5.13 -6.23 -5.24
N PHE A 29 -4.82 -6.22 -6.54
CA PHE A 29 -5.84 -6.31 -7.59
C PHE A 29 -6.46 -7.71 -7.71
N LYS A 30 -5.74 -8.74 -7.27
CA LYS A 30 -6.30 -10.10 -7.18
C LYS A 30 -7.35 -10.21 -6.08
N LEU A 31 -7.13 -9.56 -4.93
CA LEU A 31 -8.08 -9.53 -3.82
C LEU A 31 -9.22 -8.51 -4.06
N HIS A 32 -8.90 -7.37 -4.64
CA HIS A 32 -9.79 -6.22 -4.81
C HIS A 32 -9.73 -5.72 -6.25
N LYS A 33 -10.51 -6.39 -7.11
CA LYS A 33 -10.56 -6.10 -8.55
C LYS A 33 -11.11 -4.71 -8.86
N ASP A 34 -12.00 -4.22 -8.01
CA ASP A 34 -12.55 -2.86 -8.04
C ASP A 34 -11.45 -1.80 -7.85
N VAL A 35 -10.44 -2.10 -7.04
CA VAL A 35 -9.28 -1.20 -6.88
C VAL A 35 -8.45 -1.11 -8.16
N ALA A 36 -8.41 -2.17 -8.98
CA ALA A 36 -7.61 -2.19 -10.22
C ALA A 36 -8.02 -1.10 -11.22
N GLU A 37 -9.31 -0.77 -11.29
CA GLU A 37 -9.86 0.26 -12.18
C GLU A 37 -9.25 1.64 -11.89
N HIS A 38 -9.09 1.99 -10.61
CA HIS A 38 -8.48 3.25 -10.18
C HIS A 38 -7.02 3.37 -10.66
N TYR A 39 -6.34 2.22 -10.77
CA TYR A 39 -4.96 2.15 -11.22
C TYR A 39 -4.83 1.96 -12.75
N ASN A 40 -5.94 1.91 -13.50
CA ASN A 40 -5.97 1.55 -14.93
C ASN A 40 -5.29 0.19 -15.17
N ALA A 41 -5.69 -0.81 -14.39
CA ALA A 41 -5.10 -2.14 -14.35
C ALA A 41 -6.11 -3.29 -14.58
N GLU A 42 -7.37 -2.96 -14.83
CA GLU A 42 -8.50 -3.88 -14.97
C GLU A 42 -8.33 -4.92 -16.09
N ASP A 43 -7.67 -4.53 -17.19
CA ASP A 43 -7.43 -5.38 -18.37
C ASP A 43 -5.95 -5.85 -18.47
N ILE A 44 -5.12 -5.54 -17.48
CA ILE A 44 -3.72 -5.94 -17.47
C ILE A 44 -3.60 -7.38 -16.98
N ASP A 45 -2.85 -8.21 -17.71
CA ASP A 45 -2.47 -9.53 -17.25
C ASP A 45 -1.81 -9.42 -15.84
N PRO A 46 -2.33 -10.10 -14.81
CA PRO A 46 -1.76 -10.06 -13.47
C PRO A 46 -0.26 -10.39 -13.42
N ASP A 47 0.25 -11.23 -14.33
CA ASP A 47 1.67 -11.59 -14.39
C ASP A 47 2.55 -10.53 -15.10
N ALA A 48 1.93 -9.54 -15.74
CA ALA A 48 2.59 -8.37 -16.29
C ALA A 48 2.72 -7.23 -15.26
N ILE A 49 1.86 -7.18 -14.23
CA ILE A 49 1.87 -6.13 -13.20
C ILE A 49 3.24 -6.01 -12.52
N PRO A 50 3.87 -7.09 -11.99
CA PRO A 50 5.13 -6.96 -11.27
C PRO A 50 6.31 -6.54 -12.15
N LYS A 51 6.17 -6.64 -13.48
CA LYS A 51 7.19 -6.28 -14.46
C LYS A 51 7.03 -4.84 -14.95
N SER A 52 5.89 -4.21 -14.68
CA SER A 52 5.58 -2.85 -15.11
C SER A 52 6.35 -1.82 -14.27
N HIS A 53 7.10 -0.94 -14.94
CA HIS A 53 7.80 0.14 -14.26
C HIS A 53 6.85 1.04 -13.45
N LYS A 54 5.64 1.29 -13.96
CA LYS A 54 4.59 2.05 -13.26
C LYS A 54 4.26 1.44 -11.90
N PHE A 55 3.91 0.16 -11.86
CA PHE A 55 3.48 -0.50 -10.61
C PHE A 55 4.64 -0.74 -9.64
N ILE A 56 5.85 -0.95 -10.15
CA ILE A 56 7.05 -0.97 -9.31
C ILE A 56 7.24 0.38 -8.63
N MET A 57 7.17 1.49 -9.36
CA MET A 57 7.36 2.83 -8.78
C MET A 57 6.26 3.19 -7.79
N LEU A 58 5.00 2.90 -8.12
CA LEU A 58 3.86 3.09 -7.21
C LEU A 58 4.04 2.25 -5.94
N GLY A 59 4.34 0.96 -6.07
CA GLY A 59 4.48 0.06 -4.93
C GLY A 59 5.65 0.47 -4.02
N MET A 60 6.76 0.96 -4.60
CA MET A 60 7.89 1.47 -3.83
C MET A 60 7.52 2.71 -3.00
N SER A 61 6.58 3.54 -3.47
CA SER A 61 6.08 4.69 -2.73
C SER A 61 5.09 4.26 -1.65
N GLU A 62 4.06 3.50 -2.03
CA GLU A 62 2.94 3.12 -1.17
C GLU A 62 3.39 2.27 0.03
N LEU A 63 4.24 1.26 -0.21
CA LEU A 63 4.77 0.40 0.86
C LEU A 63 5.51 1.19 1.94
N GLN A 64 6.17 2.30 1.58
CA GLN A 64 6.83 3.14 2.58
C GLN A 64 5.83 3.83 3.50
N PHE A 65 4.65 4.19 3.02
CA PHE A 65 3.61 4.76 3.87
C PHE A 65 3.11 3.71 4.87
N TYR A 66 2.93 2.47 4.42
CA TYR A 66 2.52 1.36 5.28
C TYR A 66 3.55 1.07 6.39
N PHE A 67 4.84 1.06 6.08
CA PHE A 67 5.89 0.85 7.09
C PHE A 67 6.01 1.99 8.11
N ARG A 68 5.56 3.20 7.78
CA ARG A 68 5.57 4.35 8.71
C ARG A 68 4.44 4.29 9.74
N LEU A 69 3.32 3.63 9.45
CA LEU A 69 2.16 3.62 10.36
C LEU A 69 2.48 3.00 11.72
N PRO A 70 3.13 1.83 11.81
CA PRO A 70 3.52 1.26 13.12
C PRO A 70 4.47 2.17 13.90
N GLU A 71 5.37 2.90 13.22
CA GLU A 71 6.32 3.83 13.83
C GLU A 71 5.68 5.12 14.35
N ALA A 72 4.59 5.55 13.71
CA ALA A 72 3.83 6.74 14.09
C ALA A 72 2.79 6.47 15.19
N PHE A 73 2.49 5.20 15.48
CA PHE A 73 1.45 4.83 16.43
C PHE A 73 1.77 5.38 17.84
N GLY A 74 0.79 6.03 18.46
CA GLY A 74 0.92 6.63 19.79
C GLY A 74 1.55 8.03 19.81
N GLU A 75 2.01 8.56 18.67
CA GLU A 75 2.50 9.94 18.54
C GLU A 75 1.57 10.70 17.57
N GLU A 76 0.71 11.57 18.12
CA GLU A 76 -0.41 12.14 17.38
C GLU A 76 0.02 12.94 16.14
N ARG A 77 1.11 13.71 16.25
CA ARG A 77 1.58 14.57 15.17
C ARG A 77 2.08 13.75 13.97
N ARG A 78 2.90 12.73 14.23
CA ARG A 78 3.42 11.78 13.24
C ARG A 78 2.30 10.94 12.68
N TRP A 79 1.33 10.54 13.51
CA TRP A 79 0.16 9.79 13.06
C TRP A 79 -0.64 10.59 12.02
N ARG A 80 -0.99 11.84 12.33
CA ARG A 80 -1.68 12.73 11.38
C ARG A 80 -0.87 12.95 10.10
N SER A 81 0.45 13.13 10.24
CA SER A 81 1.33 13.30 9.07
C SER A 81 1.38 12.04 8.20
N ALA A 82 1.44 10.85 8.79
CA ALA A 82 1.46 9.58 8.07
C ALA A 82 0.14 9.35 7.32
N LEU A 83 -1.00 9.64 7.97
CA LEU A 83 -2.32 9.56 7.33
C LEU A 83 -2.48 10.57 6.18
N SER A 84 -1.87 11.76 6.27
CA SER A 84 -1.88 12.74 5.17
C SER A 84 -1.24 12.19 3.90
N SER A 85 -0.12 11.46 4.03
CA SER A 85 0.56 10.84 2.89
C SER A 85 -0.31 9.79 2.19
N PHE A 86 -1.11 9.02 2.94
CA PHE A 86 -2.08 8.10 2.35
C PHE A 86 -3.19 8.84 1.62
N LYS A 87 -3.70 9.91 2.24
CA LYS A 87 -4.76 10.71 1.63
C LYS A 87 -4.32 11.27 0.27
N GLU A 88 -3.14 11.87 0.21
CA GLU A 88 -2.56 12.42 -1.02
C GLU A 88 -2.40 11.33 -2.09
N GLN A 89 -1.82 10.17 -1.73
CA GLN A 89 -1.64 9.06 -2.66
C GLN A 89 -2.98 8.57 -3.23
N TYR A 90 -4.00 8.41 -2.39
CA TYR A 90 -5.32 7.93 -2.80
C TYR A 90 -6.03 8.92 -3.70
N GLU A 91 -5.89 10.22 -3.43
CA GLU A 91 -6.38 11.28 -4.32
C GLU A 91 -5.65 11.23 -5.68
N ASP A 92 -4.34 11.00 -5.70
CA ASP A 92 -3.54 10.91 -6.93
C ASP A 92 -3.92 9.71 -7.80
N VAL A 93 -4.19 8.54 -7.20
CA VAL A 93 -4.64 7.34 -7.93
C VAL A 93 -6.17 7.27 -8.08
N GLY A 94 -6.92 8.24 -7.57
CA GLY A 94 -8.37 8.29 -7.68
C GLY A 94 -9.13 7.24 -6.86
N VAL A 95 -8.48 6.59 -5.88
CA VAL A 95 -9.11 5.63 -4.97
C VAL A 95 -9.90 6.39 -3.90
N PRO A 96 -11.21 6.13 -3.72
CA PRO A 96 -11.98 6.78 -2.67
C PRO A 96 -11.43 6.43 -1.28
N LEU A 97 -11.29 7.42 -0.38
CA LEU A 97 -10.80 7.20 0.99
C LEU A 97 -11.64 6.21 1.79
N LYS A 98 -12.92 6.04 1.46
CA LYS A 98 -13.79 5.02 2.07
C LYS A 98 -13.28 3.59 1.82
N ASP A 99 -12.47 3.40 0.77
CA ASP A 99 -11.90 2.12 0.38
C ASP A 99 -10.46 1.96 0.94
N PHE A 100 -10.02 2.87 1.81
CA PHE A 100 -8.73 2.79 2.52
C PHE A 100 -8.58 1.49 3.32
N GLU A 101 -9.64 1.05 4.01
CA GLU A 101 -9.61 -0.20 4.77
C GLU A 101 -9.30 -1.40 3.89
N VAL A 102 -9.72 -1.38 2.62
CA VAL A 102 -9.55 -2.47 1.66
C VAL A 102 -8.08 -2.67 1.30
N SER A 103 -7.36 -1.60 0.99
CA SER A 103 -5.92 -1.66 0.71
C SER A 103 -5.10 -1.94 1.98
N PHE A 104 -5.47 -1.32 3.11
CA PHE A 104 -4.76 -1.50 4.38
C PHE A 104 -4.90 -2.92 4.94
N LEU A 105 -6.07 -3.55 4.82
CA LEU A 105 -6.29 -4.95 5.21
C LEU A 105 -5.59 -5.95 4.29
N SER A 106 -5.32 -5.59 3.03
CA SER A 106 -4.55 -6.44 2.11
C SER A 106 -3.06 -6.49 2.44
N PHE A 107 -2.56 -5.51 3.21
CA PHE A 107 -1.17 -5.40 3.61
C PHE A 107 -0.86 -6.08 4.97
N ILE A 108 -1.88 -6.29 5.82
CA ILE A 108 -1.77 -6.92 7.16
C ILE A 108 -2.12 -8.41 7.07
#